data_AF-A0A6V7VYY2-F1
#
_entry.id   AF-A0A6V7VYY2-F1
#
_cell.length_a   1.000
_cell.length_b   1.000
_cell.length_c   1.000
_cell.angle_alpha   90.00
_cell.angle_beta   90.00
_cell.angle_gamma   90.00
#
_symmetry.space_group_name_H-M   'P 1'
#
loop_
_entity.id
_entity.type
_entity.pdbx_description
1 polymer ?
#
loop_
_entity_poly.entity_id
_entity_poly.type
_entity_poly.pdbx_seq_one_letter_code
_entity_poly.pdbx_strand_id
1 'polypeptide(L)'
;MKQINNWIQKILFPFRHKCPICHANWSHQLHGFHQYLQAKTPLKKTIWVFTIFYFLLFAIHYSVFLLNDYVDRRVITLNTIHQVKRLYFPNITICPKYVDSLNFTAIEQMYIYACQT
;
A
#
# COMPACT_ATOMS: atom_id res chain seq x y z
N MET A 1 -57.31 -9.34 -13.15
CA MET A 1 -56.01 -9.95 -12.75
C MET A 1 -54.89 -8.91 -12.46
N LYS A 2 -55.17 -7.76 -11.84
CA LYS A 2 -54.12 -6.77 -11.46
C LYS A 2 -53.91 -6.64 -9.95
N GLN A 3 -54.84 -7.15 -9.14
CA GLN A 3 -54.85 -6.92 -7.69
C GLN A 3 -53.98 -7.93 -6.91
N ILE A 4 -53.82 -9.16 -7.41
CA ILE A 4 -53.07 -10.25 -6.76
C ILE A 4 -51.56 -9.93 -6.65
N ASN A 5 -51.00 -9.20 -7.62
CA ASN A 5 -49.57 -8.87 -7.64
C ASN A 5 -49.15 -7.88 -6.54
N ASN A 6 -50.06 -7.04 -6.03
CA ASN A 6 -49.71 -6.05 -4.99
C ASN A 6 -49.53 -6.69 -3.61
N TRP A 7 -50.23 -7.78 -3.32
CA TRP A 7 -50.15 -8.45 -2.02
C TRP A 7 -48.87 -9.29 -1.89
N ILE A 8 -48.53 -10.03 -2.94
CA ILE A 8 -47.30 -10.83 -3.01
C ILE A 8 -46.06 -9.93 -2.96
N GLN A 9 -46.07 -8.79 -3.65
CA GLN A 9 -44.99 -7.80 -3.61
C GLN A 9 -44.79 -7.18 -2.21
N LYS A 10 -45.86 -7.06 -1.42
CA LYS A 10 -45.82 -6.46 -0.07
C LYS A 10 -45.28 -7.43 0.98
N ILE A 11 -45.46 -8.74 0.79
CA ILE A 11 -44.95 -9.80 1.67
C ILE A 11 -43.48 -10.11 1.38
N LEU A 12 -43.08 -10.16 0.11
CA LEU A 12 -41.70 -10.51 -0.27
C LEU A 12 -40.68 -9.40 -0.02
N PHE A 13 -41.11 -8.13 0.07
CA PHE A 13 -40.21 -6.99 0.28
C PHE A 13 -40.81 -5.96 1.27
N PRO A 14 -40.81 -6.25 2.58
CA PRO A 14 -41.40 -5.35 3.59
C PRO A 14 -40.70 -3.99 3.69
N PHE A 15 -39.51 -3.84 3.10
CA PHE A 15 -38.71 -2.62 3.09
C PHE A 15 -38.51 -2.00 1.71
N ARG A 16 -39.44 -2.18 0.77
CA ARG A 16 -39.40 -1.41 -0.50
C ARG A 16 -39.91 0.02 -0.28
N HIS A 17 -39.25 0.77 0.60
CA HIS A 17 -39.39 2.22 0.62
C HIS A 17 -38.79 2.76 -0.67
N LYS A 18 -39.63 3.39 -1.51
CA LYS A 18 -39.15 4.28 -2.57
C LYS A 18 -38.43 5.43 -1.87
N CYS A 19 -37.12 5.32 -1.70
CA CYS A 19 -36.33 6.36 -1.07
C CYS A 19 -36.06 7.45 -2.14
N PRO A 20 -36.69 8.63 -2.03
CA PRO A 20 -36.51 9.70 -3.01
C PRO A 20 -35.07 10.25 -3.02
N ILE A 21 -34.26 9.92 -2.00
CA ILE A 21 -32.87 10.34 -1.84
C ILE A 21 -31.89 9.40 -2.57
N CYS A 22 -32.28 8.16 -2.88
CA CYS A 22 -31.36 7.17 -3.45
C CYS A 22 -30.95 7.39 -4.91
N HIS A 23 -31.54 8.34 -5.63
CA HIS A 23 -31.23 8.57 -7.05
C HIS A 23 -30.04 9.53 -7.30
N ALA A 24 -29.51 10.23 -6.29
CA ALA A 24 -28.46 11.26 -6.50
C ALA A 24 -27.34 11.29 -5.44
N ASN A 25 -27.09 10.19 -4.72
CA ASN A 25 -26.04 10.14 -3.68
C ASN A 25 -24.61 10.22 -4.23
N TRP A 26 -24.40 9.99 -5.53
CA TRP A 26 -23.09 10.11 -6.17
C TRP A 26 -22.55 11.55 -6.10
N SER A 27 -23.44 12.53 -6.11
CA SER A 27 -23.05 13.94 -6.07
C SER A 27 -22.34 14.30 -4.78
N HIS A 28 -22.71 13.66 -3.66
CA HIS A 28 -22.05 13.80 -2.36
C HIS A 28 -20.72 13.05 -2.26
N GLN A 29 -20.49 12.03 -3.09
CA GLN A 29 -19.23 11.29 -3.11
C GLN A 29 -18.11 12.11 -3.78
N LEU A 30 -18.49 12.98 -4.72
CA LEU A 30 -17.56 13.90 -5.38
C LEU A 30 -17.45 15.19 -4.58
N HIS A 31 -16.49 15.21 -3.65
CA HIS A 31 -16.24 16.28 -2.67
C HIS A 31 -16.08 17.70 -3.21
N GLY A 32 -15.83 17.91 -4.51
CA GLY A 32 -15.83 19.25 -5.13
C GLY A 32 -17.08 19.53 -5.95
N PHE A 33 -17.70 18.47 -6.49
CA PHE A 33 -18.86 18.57 -7.38
C PHE A 33 -20.12 18.95 -6.59
N HIS A 34 -20.26 18.45 -5.36
CA HIS A 34 -21.36 18.84 -4.47
C HIS A 34 -21.38 20.36 -4.22
N GLN A 35 -20.22 20.97 -3.98
CA GLN A 35 -20.08 22.39 -3.66
C GLN A 35 -20.28 23.26 -4.90
N TYR A 36 -19.88 22.76 -6.08
CA TYR A 36 -20.26 23.36 -7.35
C TYR A 36 -21.78 23.39 -7.54
N LEU A 37 -22.49 22.30 -7.22
CA LEU A 37 -23.95 22.22 -7.32
C LEU A 37 -24.66 23.13 -6.31
N GLN A 38 -24.11 23.29 -5.10
CA GLN A 38 -24.65 24.17 -4.06
C GLN A 38 -24.35 25.66 -4.28
N ALA A 39 -23.40 26.00 -5.15
CA ALA A 39 -23.05 27.39 -5.42
C ALA A 39 -24.19 28.13 -6.15
N LYS A 40 -24.72 29.19 -5.51
CA LYS A 40 -25.84 29.98 -6.07
C LYS A 40 -25.41 31.06 -7.05
N THR A 41 -24.18 31.58 -6.93
CA THR A 41 -23.68 32.67 -7.76
C THR A 41 -22.80 32.17 -8.89
N PRO A 42 -22.85 32.78 -10.09
CA PRO A 42 -22.06 32.35 -11.24
C PRO A 42 -20.55 32.41 -10.97
N LEU A 43 -20.09 33.44 -10.24
CA LEU A 43 -18.69 33.58 -9.84
C LEU A 43 -18.21 32.45 -8.91
N LYS A 44 -19.05 31.97 -8.00
CA LYS A 44 -18.68 30.82 -7.14
C LYS A 44 -18.64 29.53 -7.95
N LYS A 45 -19.55 29.36 -8.91
CA LYS A 45 -19.56 28.20 -9.82
C LYS A 45 -18.29 28.13 -10.67
N THR A 46 -17.86 29.26 -11.26
CA THR A 46 -16.63 29.28 -12.07
C THR A 46 -15.40 28.93 -11.24
N ILE A 47 -15.26 29.49 -10.04
CA ILE A 47 -14.16 29.13 -9.12
C ILE A 47 -14.13 27.63 -8.85
N TRP A 48 -15.27 27.02 -8.53
CA TRP A 48 -15.33 25.57 -8.28
C TRP A 48 -14.96 24.75 -9.52
N VAL A 49 -15.35 25.16 -10.73
CA VAL A 49 -14.94 24.48 -11.97
C VAL A 49 -13.43 24.51 -12.14
N PHE A 50 -12.80 25.68 -11.97
CA PHE A 50 -11.34 25.79 -12.06
C PHE A 50 -10.63 24.96 -11.00
N THR A 51 -11.12 24.98 -9.75
CA THR A 51 -10.58 24.17 -8.66
C THR A 51 -10.67 22.67 -8.98
N ILE A 52 -11.85 22.18 -9.41
CA ILE A 52 -12.04 20.76 -9.75
C ILE A 52 -11.09 20.35 -10.88
N PHE A 53 -10.99 21.17 -11.93
CA PHE A 53 -10.13 20.88 -13.07
C PHE A 53 -8.64 20.85 -12.67
N TYR A 54 -8.20 21.83 -11.87
CA TYR A 54 -6.84 21.91 -11.35
C TYR A 54 -6.47 20.67 -10.53
N PHE A 55 -7.31 20.29 -9.56
CA PHE A 55 -7.06 19.11 -8.74
C PHE A 55 -7.15 17.80 -9.52
N LEU A 56 -8.02 17.72 -10.54
CA LEU A 56 -8.09 16.55 -11.41
C LEU A 56 -6.79 16.37 -12.20
N LEU A 57 -6.27 17.44 -12.80
CA LEU A 57 -4.99 17.40 -13.52
C LEU A 57 -3.84 17.02 -12.58
N PHE A 58 -3.81 17.59 -11.38
CA PHE A 58 -2.80 17.26 -10.37
C PHE A 58 -2.88 15.80 -9.95
N ALA A 59 -4.09 15.27 -9.71
CA ALA A 59 -4.30 13.87 -9.37
C ALA A 59 -3.83 12.93 -10.49
N ILE A 60 -4.11 13.26 -11.75
CA ILE A 60 -3.63 12.48 -12.90
C ILE A 60 -2.11 12.49 -12.96
N HIS A 61 -1.48 13.66 -12.85
CA HIS A 61 -0.03 13.80 -12.89
C HIS A 61 0.66 12.96 -11.81
N TYR A 62 0.19 13.05 -10.56
CA TYR A 62 0.75 12.28 -9.45
C TYR A 62 0.48 10.78 -9.58
N SER A 63 -0.68 10.40 -10.10
CA SER A 63 -0.99 8.98 -10.34
C SER A 63 -0.04 8.37 -11.37
N VAL A 64 0.25 9.09 -12.46
CA VAL A 64 1.23 8.66 -13.48
C VAL A 64 2.64 8.61 -12.89
N PHE A 65 3.04 9.63 -12.11
CA PHE A 65 4.33 9.64 -11.43
C PHE A 65 4.50 8.43 -10.50
N LEU A 66 3.50 8.14 -9.66
CA LEU A 66 3.51 6.99 -8.76
C LEU A 66 3.51 5.66 -9.52
N LEU A 67 2.74 5.58 -10.61
CA LEU A 67 2.68 4.37 -11.44
C LEU A 67 4.04 4.07 -12.07
N ASN A 68 4.73 5.10 -12.56
CA ASN A 68 6.08 4.94 -13.10
C ASN A 68 7.05 4.44 -12.03
N ASP A 69 6.99 4.99 -10.82
CA ASP A 69 7.84 4.54 -9.70
C ASP A 69 7.55 3.08 -9.30
N TYR A 70 6.28 2.68 -9.35
CA TYR A 70 5.87 1.29 -9.12
C TYR A 70 6.38 0.33 -10.22
N VAL A 71 6.32 0.75 -11.49
CA VAL A 71 6.82 -0.02 -12.64
C VAL A 71 8.35 -0.14 -12.61
N ASP A 72 9.05 0.90 -12.17
CA ASP A 72 10.51 0.91 -12.02
C ASP A 72 11.03 -0.07 -10.94
N ARG A 73 10.14 -0.67 -10.13
CA ARG A 73 10.44 -1.68 -9.11
C ARG A 73 11.63 -1.29 -8.22
N ARG A 74 11.73 -0.01 -7.84
CA ARG A 74 12.77 0.43 -6.91
C ARG A 74 12.59 -0.29 -5.59
N VAL A 75 13.57 -1.11 -5.22
CA VAL A 75 13.63 -1.75 -3.90
C VAL A 75 14.44 -0.88 -2.97
N ILE A 76 13.87 -0.56 -1.81
CA ILE A 76 14.59 0.10 -0.72
C ILE A 76 15.05 -1.00 0.24
N THR A 77 16.36 -1.13 0.42
CA THR A 77 16.93 -2.06 1.40
C THR A 77 17.00 -1.38 2.76
N LEU A 78 16.28 -1.92 3.75
CA LEU A 78 16.42 -1.50 5.13
C LEU A 78 17.51 -2.35 5.80
N ASN A 79 18.67 -1.75 6.08
CA ASN A 79 19.71 -2.40 6.89
C ASN A 79 19.45 -2.11 8.37
N THR A 80 19.09 -3.15 9.12
CA THR A 80 19.01 -3.10 10.58
C THR A 80 20.09 -3.98 11.20
N ILE A 81 20.81 -3.44 12.19
CA ILE A 81 21.79 -4.20 12.97
C ILE A 81 21.07 -4.77 14.18
N HIS A 82 20.94 -6.10 14.23
CA HIS A 82 20.35 -6.81 15.37
C HIS A 82 21.42 -7.61 16.10
N GLN A 83 21.50 -7.44 17.41
CA GLN A 83 22.34 -8.29 18.25
C GLN A 83 21.65 -9.65 18.46
N VAL A 84 22.31 -10.72 18.03
CA VAL A 84 21.83 -12.09 18.21
C VAL A 84 22.60 -12.78 19.34
N LYS A 85 21.92 -13.62 20.12
CA LYS A 85 22.54 -14.33 21.27
C LYS A 85 23.57 -15.37 20.86
N ARG A 86 23.43 -15.94 19.66
CA ARG A 86 24.37 -16.90 19.06
C ARG A 86 24.44 -16.62 17.57
N LEU A 87 25.64 -16.60 17.04
CA LEU A 87 25.92 -16.47 15.61
C LEU A 87 26.64 -17.74 15.17
N TYR A 88 26.31 -18.26 13.99
CA TYR A 88 27.05 -19.39 13.44
C TYR A 88 28.50 -18.97 13.20
N PHE A 89 29.42 -19.80 13.67
CA PHE A 89 30.84 -19.58 13.42
C PHE A 89 31.08 -19.69 11.90
N PRO A 90 31.64 -18.65 11.25
CA PRO A 90 31.84 -18.68 9.81
C PRO A 90 32.92 -19.71 9.44
N ASN A 91 32.87 -20.20 8.21
CA ASN A 91 33.94 -21.03 7.70
C ASN A 91 35.21 -20.16 7.51
N ILE A 92 36.32 -20.59 8.11
CA ILE A 92 37.60 -19.92 8.02
C ILE A 92 38.46 -20.70 7.03
N THR A 93 38.81 -20.07 5.90
CA THR A 93 39.76 -20.63 4.94
C THR A 93 41.08 -19.88 5.08
N ILE A 94 42.15 -20.61 5.38
CA ILE A 94 43.50 -20.04 5.54
C ILE A 94 44.37 -20.56 4.39
N CYS A 95 44.93 -19.64 3.59
CA CYS A 95 45.86 -19.96 2.52
C CYS A 95 47.23 -19.36 2.84
N PRO A 96 48.20 -20.16 3.33
CA PRO A 96 49.52 -19.64 3.61
C PRO A 96 50.28 -19.38 2.31
N LYS A 97 51.10 -18.32 2.28
CA LYS A 97 52.00 -18.04 1.16
C LYS A 97 53.12 -19.10 1.04
N TYR A 98 53.50 -19.69 2.16
CA TYR A 98 54.55 -20.71 2.25
C TYR A 98 54.01 -21.93 2.99
N VAL A 99 54.30 -23.13 2.51
CA VAL A 99 53.73 -24.38 3.06
C VAL A 99 54.08 -24.63 4.53
N ASP A 100 55.18 -24.05 5.02
CA ASP A 100 55.66 -24.26 6.40
C ASP A 100 55.13 -23.21 7.40
N SER A 101 54.31 -22.25 6.97
CA SER A 101 53.88 -21.15 7.85
C SER A 101 52.65 -21.46 8.69
N LEU A 102 52.05 -22.65 8.56
CA LEU A 102 50.89 -23.07 9.36
C LEU A 102 51.23 -24.31 10.16
N ASN A 103 51.01 -24.20 11.47
CA ASN A 103 51.08 -25.33 12.38
C ASN A 103 49.67 -25.90 12.63
N PHE A 104 49.32 -26.97 11.91
CA PHE A 104 47.99 -27.58 11.95
C PHE A 104 47.61 -28.12 13.33
N THR A 105 48.57 -28.58 14.14
CA THR A 105 48.27 -29.08 15.49
C THR A 105 47.85 -27.96 16.45
N ALA A 106 48.43 -26.76 16.30
CA ALA A 106 48.03 -25.59 17.09
C ALA A 106 46.62 -25.10 16.71
N ILE A 107 46.25 -25.22 15.43
CA ILE A 107 44.94 -24.81 14.90
C ILE A 107 43.85 -25.78 15.37
N GLU A 108 44.13 -27.09 15.35
CA GLU A 108 43.21 -28.11 15.83
C GLU A 108 42.90 -27.94 17.32
N GLN A 109 43.93 -27.65 18.13
CA GLN A 109 43.74 -27.34 19.56
C GLN A 109 42.86 -26.10 19.76
N MET A 110 43.11 -25.00 19.04
CA MET A 110 42.26 -23.80 19.11
C MET A 110 40.80 -24.08 18.72
N TYR A 111 40.55 -24.93 17.72
CA TYR A 111 39.19 -25.31 17.30
C TYR A 111 38.45 -26.07 18.39
N ILE A 112 39.11 -27.04 19.04
CA ILE A 112 38.52 -27.83 20.14
C ILE A 112 38.14 -26.91 21.31
N TYR A 113 39.03 -26.00 21.71
CA TYR A 113 38.76 -25.06 22.80
C TYR A 113 37.63 -24.06 22.47
N ALA A 114 37.55 -23.59 21.23
CA ALA A 114 36.52 -22.65 20.80
C ALA A 114 35.12 -23.28 20.65
N CYS A 115 35.04 -24.60 20.43
CA CYS A 115 33.76 -25.32 20.29
C CYS A 115 33.24 -25.97 21.59
N GLN A 116 34.03 -25.98 22.68
CA GLN A 116 33.65 -26.57 23.97
C GLN A 116 32.94 -25.60 24.95
N THR A 117 32.80 -24.32 24.58
CA THR A 117 32.06 -23.28 25.34
C THR A 117 30.79 -22.86 24.63
#